data_AF-A0A1V4YY63-F1
#
_entry.id   AF-A0A1V4YY63-F1
#
_cell.length_a   1.000
_cell.length_b   1.000
_cell.length_c   1.000
_cell.angle_alpha   90.00
_cell.angle_beta   90.00
_cell.angle_gamma   90.00
#
_symmetry.space_group_name_H-M   'P 1'
#
loop_
_entity.id
_entity.type
_entity.pdbx_description
1 polymer ?
#
loop_
_entity_poly.entity_id
_entity_poly.type
_entity_poly.pdbx_seq_one_letter_code
_entity_poly.pdbx_strand_id
1 'polypeptide(L)' 'MPETPVPEGPGSIFFVGTATTIIRNNGSTILTDPDFIHTGDHAHPGYGLTS' A
#
# COMPACT_ATOMS: atom_id res chain seq x y z
N MET A 1 15.37 -1.70 27.92
CA MET A 1 14.45 -2.10 26.83
C MET A 1 15.33 -2.65 25.73
N PRO A 2 15.27 -3.93 25.36
CA PRO A 2 15.99 -4.38 24.17
C PRO A 2 15.34 -3.69 22.97
N GLU A 3 16.13 -3.00 22.16
CA GLU A 3 15.69 -2.50 20.86
C GLU A 3 15.12 -3.66 20.03
N THR A 4 13.88 -3.51 19.55
CA THR A 4 13.34 -4.44 18.55
C THR A 4 14.24 -4.33 17.32
N PRO A 5 14.86 -5.43 16.84
CA PRO A 5 15.70 -5.34 15.65
C PRO A 5 14.80 -4.98 14.47
N VAL A 6 14.90 -3.72 14.05
CA VAL A 6 14.29 -3.26 12.81
C VAL A 6 15.07 -3.97 11.70
N PRO A 7 14.41 -4.65 10.75
CA PRO A 7 15.12 -5.27 9.65
C PRO A 7 15.91 -4.19 8.89
N GLU A 8 17.24 -4.19 9.06
CA GLU A 8 18.18 -3.32 8.36
C GLU A 8 18.38 -3.85 6.95
N GLY A 9 17.44 -3.52 6.08
CA GLY A 9 17.51 -3.82 4.66
C GLY A 9 17.01 -2.64 3.85
N PRO A 10 17.39 -2.54 2.57
CA PRO A 10 16.83 -1.52 1.70
C PRO A 10 15.30 -1.66 1.69
N GLY A 11 14.59 -0.55 1.81
CA GLY A 11 13.14 -0.54 1.64
C GLY A 11 12.75 -1.03 0.26
N SER A 12 11.57 -1.64 0.14
CA SER A 12 11.07 -2.18 -1.14
C SER A 12 9.76 -1.52 -1.54
N ILE A 13 9.58 -1.32 -2.84
CA ILE A 13 8.34 -0.83 -3.45
C ILE A 13 7.87 -1.89 -4.43
N PHE A 14 6.63 -2.35 -4.29
CA PHE A 14 6.00 -3.31 -5.19
C PHE A 14 4.72 -2.72 -5.80
N PHE A 15 4.69 -2.63 -7.12
CA PHE A 15 3.56 -2.11 -7.88
C PHE A 15 2.53 -3.21 -8.12
N VAL A 16 1.31 -3.01 -7.61
CA VAL A 16 0.20 -3.97 -7.78
C VAL A 16 -0.58 -3.67 -9.06
N GLY A 17 -0.89 -2.39 -9.30
CA GLY A 17 -1.65 -1.92 -10.47
C GLY A 17 -2.28 -0.55 -10.21
N THR A 18 -2.65 0.19 -11.27
CA THR A 18 -3.17 1.58 -11.20
C THR A 18 -2.30 2.47 -10.29
N ALA A 19 -2.78 2.87 -9.10
CA ALA A 19 -2.04 3.63 -8.09
C ALA A 19 -1.82 2.83 -6.78
N THR A 20 -2.13 1.52 -6.80
CA THR A 20 -1.95 0.61 -5.67
C THR A 20 -0.51 0.09 -5.60
N THR A 21 0.17 0.38 -4.49
CA THR A 21 1.58 0.01 -4.24
C THR A 21 1.75 -0.50 -2.81
N ILE A 22 2.63 -1.49 -2.63
CA ILE A 22 3.08 -1.97 -1.31
C ILE A 22 4.48 -1.41 -1.04
N ILE A 23 4.62 -0.66 0.05
CA ILE A 23 5.89 -0.10 0.50
C ILE A 23 6.30 -0.80 1.80
N ARG A 24 7.54 -1.29 1.85
CA ARG A 24 8.14 -1.83 3.08
C ARG A 24 9.34 -0.99 3.47
N ASN A 25 9.34 -0.48 4.70
CA ASN A 25 10.45 0.30 5.24
C ASN A 25 10.45 0.19 6.77
N ASN A 26 11.62 -0.05 7.36
CA ASN A 26 11.84 -0.02 8.81
C ASN A 26 10.80 -0.82 9.63
N GLY A 27 10.50 -2.05 9.19
CA GLY A 27 9.53 -2.93 9.86
C GLY A 27 8.06 -2.54 9.66
N SER A 28 7.78 -1.45 8.94
CA SER A 28 6.43 -1.02 8.57
C SER A 28 6.08 -1.45 7.15
N THR A 29 4.81 -1.80 6.94
CA THR A 29 4.24 -2.08 5.60
C THR A 29 3.08 -1.14 5.35
N ILE A 30 3.13 -0.41 4.24
CA ILE A 30 2.12 0.57 3.82
C ILE A 30 1.51 0.09 2.50
N LEU A 31 0.18 0.18 2.39
CA LEU A 31 -0.56 -0.03 1.16
C LEU A 31 -1.14 1.31 0.70
N THR A 32 -0.83 1.72 -0.53
CA THR A 32 -1.36 2.95 -1.14
C THR A 32 -2.58 2.62 -2.00
N ASP A 33 -3.53 3.56 -2.10
CA ASP A 33 -4.72 3.47 -2.96
C ASP A 33 -5.37 2.07 -2.98
N PRO A 34 -5.84 1.56 -1.83
CA PRO A 34 -6.41 0.22 -1.74
C PRO A 34 -7.82 0.18 -2.32
N ASP A 35 -7.94 0.16 -3.65
CA ASP A 35 -9.21 -0.12 -4.30
C ASP A 35 -9.37 -1.63 -4.51
N PHE A 36 -9.82 -2.33 -3.45
CA PHE A 36 -10.05 -3.77 -3.48
C PHE A 36 -11.38 -4.10 -4.18
N ILE A 37 -11.49 -3.78 -5.47
CA ILE A 37 -12.64 -4.17 -6.27
C ILE A 37 -12.49 -5.62 -6.68
N HIS A 38 -13.25 -6.48 -6.02
CA HIS A 38 -13.42 -7.87 -6.43
C HIS A 38 -14.20 -7.94 -7.75
N THR A 39 -13.90 -8.92 -8.60
CA THR A 39 -14.60 -9.12 -9.87
C THR A 39 -16.11 -9.25 -9.64
N GLY A 40 -16.87 -8.22 -10.02
CA GLY A 40 -18.34 -8.16 -9.89
C GLY A 40 -18.86 -7.13 -8.87
N ASP A 41 -17.99 -6.45 -8.11
CA ASP A 41 -18.41 -5.38 -7.20
C ASP A 41 -18.31 -4.00 -7.89
N HIS A 42 -19.25 -3.11 -7.58
CA HIS A 42 -19.24 -1.75 -8.11
C HIS A 42 -18.29 -0.89 -7.27
N ALA A 43 -17.27 -0.31 -7.92
CA ALA A 43 -16.43 0.74 -7.33
C ALA A 43 -17.31 1.76 -6.62
N HIS A 44 -17.08 2.05 -5.35
CA HIS A 44 -17.59 3.28 -4.76
C HIS A 44 -16.70 4.39 -5.30
N PRO A 45 -17.17 5.29 -6.19
CA PRO A 45 -16.35 6.37 -6.75
C PRO A 45 -16.28 7.48 -5.71
N GLY A 46 -15.65 7.18 -4.57
CA GLY A 46 -15.60 8.04 -3.42
C GLY A 46 -14.17 8.21 -2.99
N TYR A 47 -13.36 8.89 -3.81
CA TYR A 47 -12.39 9.91 -3.41
C TYR A 47 -11.62 10.39 -4.64
N GLY A 48 -12.00 11.55 -5.18
CA GLY A 48 -10.99 12.48 -5.73
C GLY A 48 -10.77 12.59 -7.24
N LEU A 49 -11.69 12.18 -8.12
CA LEU A 49 -11.69 12.70 -9.50
C LEU A 49 -12.53 13.99 -9.56
N THR A 50 -11.91 15.12 -9.24
CA THR A 50 -12.39 16.44 -9.68
C THR A 50 -11.42 16.98 -10.71
N SER A 51 -11.93 17.11 -11.95
CA SER A 51 -11.47 17.83 -13.15
C SER A 51 -9.99 17.89 -13.51
#